data_AF-A0A3N5SA74-F1
#
_entry.id   AF-A0A3N5SA74-F1
#
_cell.length_a   1.000
_cell.length_b   1.000
_cell.length_c   1.000
_cell.angle_alpha   90.00
_cell.angle_beta   90.00
_cell.angle_gamma   90.00
#
_symmetry.space_group_name_H-M   'P 1'
#
loop_
_entity.id
_entity.type
_entity.pdbx_description
1 polymer ?
#
loop_
_entity_poly.entity_id
_entity_poly.type
_entity_poly.pdbx_seq_one_letter_code
_entity_poly.pdbx_strand_id
1 'polypeptide(L)'
;MSNLKGKIAFVGIGEIPTGRYPEAGAISYAIESAKMAIRDAGINKEDIDYVLPTAALFSPAFNTELVTCRVVEELGLKNVKRNAQIFAGGSSSTCALEIAASLINSGGASTVLFVHADKLGTGVSLQGGIDLFSTAGISSEWEVPYGQHYSAIAALATNRYKYETGTTDEQLASICVSNRKWAELNPNAFFRKPLTIEEVMASKMLSTPLRAKMSNMLFDGGAAFIVTSAQRARDITDGRSISLGKGGP
;
A
#
# COMPACT_ATOMS: atom_id res chain seq x y z
N MET A 1 6.90 25.60 0.65
CA MET A 1 6.59 24.71 -0.50
C MET A 1 7.90 24.10 -0.98
N SER A 2 7.98 22.77 -1.00
CA SER A 2 9.01 22.03 -0.26
C SER A 2 10.40 22.00 -0.90
N ASN A 3 11.42 22.10 -0.06
CA ASN A 3 12.85 21.95 -0.39
C ASN A 3 13.23 20.52 -0.85
N LEU A 4 12.25 19.72 -1.30
CA LEU A 4 12.37 18.31 -1.69
C LEU A 4 11.90 18.04 -3.13
N LYS A 5 11.23 19.01 -3.78
CA LYS A 5 10.80 18.88 -5.19
C LYS A 5 11.99 18.55 -6.09
N GLY A 6 11.87 17.46 -6.85
CA GLY A 6 12.89 17.03 -7.80
C GLY A 6 14.16 16.44 -7.17
N LYS A 7 14.22 16.29 -5.84
CA LYS A 7 15.43 15.82 -5.15
C LYS A 7 15.49 14.31 -4.94
N ILE A 8 14.37 13.62 -5.11
CA ILE A 8 14.25 12.18 -4.87
C ILE A 8 13.87 11.48 -6.16
N ALA A 9 14.43 10.30 -6.37
CA ALA A 9 14.14 9.45 -7.51
C ALA A 9 13.83 8.04 -7.05
N PHE A 10 12.81 7.44 -7.66
CA PHE A 10 12.60 6.00 -7.65
C PHE A 10 13.58 5.38 -8.65
N VAL A 11 14.32 4.37 -8.19
CA VAL A 11 15.32 3.67 -9.01
C VAL A 11 14.96 2.21 -9.26
N GLY A 12 14.11 1.60 -8.43
CA GLY A 12 13.57 0.28 -8.72
C GLY A 12 12.29 -0.03 -7.96
N ILE A 13 11.49 -0.94 -8.52
CA ILE A 13 10.21 -1.40 -7.98
C ILE A 13 10.11 -2.93 -8.02
N GLY A 14 9.30 -3.48 -7.12
CA GLY A 14 8.97 -4.88 -7.11
C GLY A 14 7.54 -5.08 -6.63
N GLU A 15 6.80 -5.96 -7.29
CA GLU A 15 5.41 -6.25 -6.95
C GLU A 15 5.17 -7.75 -7.10
N ILE A 16 4.64 -8.36 -6.04
CA ILE A 16 4.05 -9.70 -6.08
C ILE A 16 2.63 -9.54 -6.61
N PRO A 17 2.21 -10.33 -7.62
CA PRO A 17 0.84 -10.29 -8.09
C PRO A 17 -0.17 -10.37 -6.93
N THR A 18 -1.24 -9.59 -7.01
CA THR A 18 -2.28 -9.64 -5.99
C THR A 18 -3.02 -10.96 -6.08
N GLY A 19 -3.10 -11.69 -4.97
CA GLY A 19 -3.60 -13.07 -5.02
C GLY A 19 -4.05 -13.66 -3.69
N ARG A 20 -4.15 -14.99 -3.70
CA ARG A 20 -4.41 -15.82 -2.52
C ARG A 20 -3.37 -16.93 -2.52
N TYR A 21 -2.45 -16.88 -1.57
CA TYR A 21 -1.26 -17.74 -1.52
C TYR A 21 -1.22 -18.43 -0.15
N PRO A 22 -2.01 -19.50 0.06
CA PRO A 22 -2.15 -20.11 1.38
C PRO A 22 -0.81 -20.61 1.93
N GLU A 23 0.04 -21.16 1.06
CA GLU A 23 1.31 -21.80 1.42
C GLU A 23 2.47 -20.84 1.77
N ALA A 24 2.31 -19.53 1.54
CA ALA A 24 3.39 -18.55 1.72
C ALA A 24 3.13 -17.60 2.89
N GLY A 25 4.16 -17.32 3.70
CA GLY A 25 4.08 -16.31 4.77
C GLY A 25 4.21 -14.88 4.22
N ALA A 26 3.70 -13.88 4.96
CA ALA A 26 3.81 -12.46 4.57
C ALA A 26 5.28 -12.01 4.37
N ILE A 27 6.20 -12.57 5.17
CA ILE A 27 7.64 -12.33 5.00
C ILE A 27 8.13 -12.74 3.60
N SER A 28 7.61 -13.82 3.01
CA SER A 28 8.02 -14.23 1.66
C SER A 28 7.68 -13.16 0.62
N TYR A 29 6.50 -12.54 0.69
CA TYR A 29 6.14 -11.46 -0.23
C TYR A 29 7.00 -10.22 -0.02
N ALA A 30 7.33 -9.90 1.23
CA ALA A 30 8.22 -8.78 1.56
C ALA A 30 9.61 -8.99 0.94
N ILE A 31 10.18 -10.18 1.11
CA ILE A 31 11.52 -10.50 0.61
C ILE A 31 11.55 -10.60 -0.92
N GLU A 32 10.56 -11.24 -1.54
CA GLU A 32 10.54 -11.39 -2.99
C GLU A 32 10.27 -10.05 -3.70
N SER A 33 9.37 -9.21 -3.19
CA SER A 33 9.17 -7.85 -3.73
C SER A 33 10.43 -6.99 -3.55
N ALA A 34 11.11 -7.05 -2.40
CA ALA A 34 12.37 -6.34 -2.21
C ALA A 34 13.48 -6.82 -3.17
N LYS A 35 13.62 -8.13 -3.37
CA LYS A 35 14.56 -8.68 -4.36
C LYS A 35 14.24 -8.23 -5.78
N MET A 36 12.96 -8.16 -6.15
CA MET A 36 12.53 -7.60 -7.45
C MET A 36 12.94 -6.12 -7.57
N ALA A 37 12.70 -5.31 -6.54
CA ALA A 37 13.08 -3.89 -6.55
C ALA A 37 14.60 -3.68 -6.63
N ILE A 38 15.40 -4.51 -5.95
CA ILE A 38 16.86 -4.48 -6.04
C ILE A 38 17.33 -4.82 -7.45
N ARG A 39 16.76 -5.87 -8.06
CA ARG A 39 17.09 -6.27 -9.44
C ARG A 39 16.69 -5.21 -10.45
N ASP A 40 15.50 -4.65 -10.32
CA ASP A 40 14.98 -3.58 -11.18
C ASP A 40 15.85 -2.31 -11.08
N ALA A 41 16.34 -1.99 -9.87
CA ALA A 41 17.26 -0.88 -9.66
C ALA A 41 18.67 -1.10 -10.24
N GLY A 42 19.08 -2.34 -10.48
CA GLY A 42 20.44 -2.65 -10.96
C GLY A 42 21.55 -2.29 -9.97
N ILE A 43 21.23 -2.12 -8.68
CA ILE A 43 22.20 -1.77 -7.64
C ILE A 43 22.73 -3.01 -6.91
N ASN A 44 23.85 -2.85 -6.21
CA ASN A 44 24.22 -3.84 -5.21
C ASN A 44 23.26 -3.71 -4.02
N LYS A 45 22.77 -4.82 -3.46
CA LYS A 45 21.92 -4.78 -2.26
C LYS A 45 22.59 -4.05 -1.08
N GLU A 46 23.93 -4.04 -1.05
CA GLU A 46 24.72 -3.35 -0.04
C GLU A 46 24.78 -1.82 -0.22
N ASP A 47 24.21 -1.28 -1.30
CA ASP A 47 23.98 0.16 -1.46
C ASP A 47 22.81 0.68 -0.61
N ILE A 48 21.97 -0.22 -0.08
CA ILE A 48 20.84 0.10 0.79
C ILE A 48 21.35 0.35 2.21
N ASP A 49 21.08 1.54 2.76
CA ASP A 49 21.51 1.93 4.10
C ASP A 49 20.34 2.14 5.08
N TYR A 50 19.10 2.09 4.59
CA TYR A 50 17.89 2.25 5.39
C TYR A 50 16.74 1.38 4.88
N VAL A 51 15.99 0.73 5.79
CA VAL A 51 14.78 -0.04 5.45
C VAL A 51 13.54 0.53 6.17
N LEU A 52 12.45 0.69 5.42
CA LEU A 52 11.14 1.14 5.88
C LEU A 52 10.09 0.06 5.60
N PRO A 53 9.92 -0.94 6.49
CA PRO A 53 8.82 -1.90 6.36
C PRO A 53 7.50 -1.25 6.79
N THR A 54 6.40 -1.61 6.13
CA THR A 54 5.05 -1.24 6.56
C THR A 54 4.52 -2.26 7.56
N ALA A 55 3.84 -1.82 8.62
CA ALA A 55 3.16 -2.75 9.51
C ALA A 55 2.05 -3.53 8.77
N ALA A 56 1.94 -4.83 9.05
CA ALA A 56 0.84 -5.65 8.60
C ALA A 56 -0.39 -5.44 9.47
N LEU A 57 -1.57 -5.44 8.85
CA LEU A 57 -2.84 -5.15 9.50
C LEU A 57 -3.28 -6.25 10.47
N PHE A 58 -3.00 -7.52 10.14
CA PHE A 58 -3.49 -8.68 10.87
C PHE A 58 -2.38 -9.66 11.28
N SER A 59 -1.23 -9.15 11.75
CA SER A 59 -0.18 -10.02 12.29
C SER A 59 0.74 -9.30 13.29
N PRO A 60 0.42 -9.34 14.61
CA PRO A 60 1.27 -8.77 15.64
C PRO A 60 2.67 -9.37 15.68
N ALA A 61 2.79 -10.70 15.49
CA ALA A 61 4.08 -11.38 15.45
C ALA A 61 4.95 -10.88 14.29
N PHE A 62 4.38 -10.78 13.10
CA PHE A 62 5.09 -10.24 11.94
C PHE A 62 5.48 -8.77 12.15
N ASN A 63 4.62 -7.97 12.79
CA ASN A 63 4.98 -6.58 13.12
C ASN A 63 6.18 -6.50 14.06
N THR A 64 6.25 -7.36 15.09
CA THR A 64 7.44 -7.45 15.96
C THR A 64 8.69 -7.79 15.14
N GLU A 65 8.60 -8.80 14.27
CA GLU A 65 9.72 -9.19 13.38
C GLU A 65 10.18 -8.03 12.49
N LEU A 66 9.24 -7.29 11.87
CA LEU A 66 9.54 -6.15 11.01
C LEU A 66 10.23 -5.01 11.77
N VAL A 67 9.81 -4.72 13.00
CA VAL A 67 10.45 -3.71 13.86
C VAL A 67 11.86 -4.15 14.27
N THR A 68 12.05 -5.44 14.55
CA THR A 68 13.35 -6.02 14.93
C THR A 68 14.17 -6.50 13.74
N CYS A 69 14.11 -5.79 12.60
CA CYS A 69 15.00 -5.95 11.45
C CYS A 69 14.88 -7.27 10.65
N ARG A 70 13.80 -8.05 10.77
CA ARG A 70 13.69 -9.34 10.06
C ARG A 70 13.88 -9.22 8.54
N VAL A 71 13.39 -8.15 7.91
CA VAL A 71 13.60 -7.90 6.48
C VAL A 71 15.09 -7.74 6.13
N VAL A 72 15.85 -7.08 7.00
CA VAL A 72 17.29 -6.85 6.85
C VAL A 72 18.05 -8.19 6.92
N GLU A 73 17.70 -9.03 7.90
CA GLU A 73 18.33 -10.34 8.13
C GLU A 73 18.08 -11.30 6.97
N GLU A 74 16.83 -11.42 6.52
CA GLU A 74 16.42 -12.33 5.43
C GLU A 74 17.00 -11.90 4.07
N LEU A 75 17.15 -10.59 3.82
CA LEU A 75 17.87 -10.09 2.64
C LEU A 75 19.39 -10.15 2.80
N GLY A 76 19.89 -10.39 4.01
CA GLY A 76 21.30 -10.39 4.37
C GLY A 76 21.99 -9.07 4.01
N LEU A 77 21.36 -7.94 4.32
CA LEU A 77 21.90 -6.59 4.06
C LEU A 77 22.88 -6.22 5.18
N LYS A 78 24.15 -6.01 4.84
CA LYS A 78 25.22 -5.78 5.83
C LYS A 78 25.42 -4.29 6.13
N ASN A 79 25.05 -3.43 5.19
CA ASN A 79 25.27 -1.98 5.30
C ASN A 79 24.06 -1.19 5.83
N VAL A 80 22.94 -1.85 6.12
CA VAL A 80 21.76 -1.19 6.69
C VAL A 80 22.07 -0.75 8.13
N LYS A 81 22.04 0.56 8.35
CA LYS A 81 22.34 1.16 9.65
C LYS A 81 21.10 1.33 10.52
N ARG A 82 19.93 1.43 9.88
CA ARG A 82 18.66 1.81 10.51
C ARG A 82 17.48 1.13 9.83
N ASN A 83 16.50 0.76 10.65
CA ASN A 83 15.21 0.22 10.25
C ASN A 83 14.13 0.97 11.04
N ALA A 84 13.04 1.36 10.38
CA ALA A 84 11.91 1.96 11.07
C ALA A 84 10.60 1.52 10.42
N GLN A 85 9.76 0.84 11.21
CA GLN A 85 8.43 0.47 10.73
C GLN A 85 7.54 1.72 10.60
N ILE A 86 6.76 1.78 9.53
CA ILE A 86 5.78 2.85 9.29
C ILE A 86 4.38 2.26 9.18
N PHE A 87 3.38 2.96 9.71
CA PHE A 87 1.98 2.60 9.51
C PHE A 87 1.08 3.84 9.55
N ALA A 88 0.46 4.14 8.41
CA ALA A 88 -0.53 5.19 8.24
C ALA A 88 -1.78 4.67 7.49
N GLY A 89 -2.10 3.38 7.66
CA GLY A 89 -3.13 2.71 6.86
C GLY A 89 -2.81 2.75 5.37
N GLY A 90 -3.80 3.06 4.54
CA GLY A 90 -3.65 3.10 3.07
C GLY A 90 -2.65 4.13 2.54
N SER A 91 -2.26 5.14 3.33
CA SER A 91 -1.29 6.17 2.94
C SER A 91 0.17 5.84 3.32
N SER A 92 0.43 4.65 3.87
CA SER A 92 1.75 4.28 4.39
C SER A 92 2.88 4.45 3.37
N SER A 93 2.67 4.09 2.11
CA SER A 93 3.68 4.26 1.05
C SER A 93 4.00 5.73 0.76
N THR A 94 2.99 6.60 0.76
CA THR A 94 3.19 8.04 0.58
C THR A 94 3.89 8.69 1.77
N CYS A 95 3.53 8.31 3.00
CA CYS A 95 4.24 8.76 4.20
C CYS A 95 5.69 8.24 4.23
N ALA A 96 5.92 7.00 3.78
CA ALA A 96 7.27 6.43 3.70
C ALA A 96 8.14 7.19 2.70
N LEU A 97 7.58 7.60 1.56
CA LEU A 97 8.28 8.44 0.60
C LEU A 97 8.68 9.79 1.21
N GLU A 98 7.83 10.42 2.02
CA GLU A 98 8.15 11.69 2.69
C GLU A 98 9.28 11.51 3.73
N ILE A 99 9.23 10.43 4.50
CA ILE A 99 10.28 10.09 5.46
C ILE A 99 11.59 9.81 4.73
N ALA A 100 11.56 8.99 3.69
CA ALA A 100 12.74 8.68 2.88
C ALA A 100 13.32 9.96 2.24
N ALA A 101 12.48 10.83 1.70
CA ALA A 101 12.89 12.10 1.13
C ALA A 101 13.58 13.01 2.17
N SER A 102 13.04 13.07 3.37
CA SER A 102 13.59 13.85 4.48
C SER A 102 14.92 13.27 4.97
N LEU A 103 15.02 11.95 5.08
CA LEU A 103 16.25 11.25 5.46
C LEU A 103 17.35 11.46 4.41
N ILE A 104 17.04 11.30 3.13
CA ILE A 104 17.99 11.49 2.04
C ILE A 104 18.46 12.94 1.97
N ASN A 105 17.53 13.90 2.03
CA ASN A 105 17.88 15.32 1.94
C ASN A 105 18.67 15.82 3.16
N SER A 106 18.49 15.21 4.35
CA SER A 106 19.24 15.54 5.56
C SER A 106 20.56 14.77 5.71
N GLY A 107 20.87 13.84 4.79
CA GLY A 107 22.04 12.95 4.89
C GLY A 107 21.89 11.82 5.92
N GLY A 108 20.68 11.61 6.45
CA GLY A 108 20.36 10.52 7.37
C GLY A 108 20.24 9.14 6.69
N ALA A 109 20.09 9.11 5.36
CA ALA A 109 20.13 7.93 4.51
C ALA A 109 20.61 8.31 3.10
N SER A 110 21.03 7.33 2.31
CA SER A 110 21.46 7.51 0.91
C SER A 110 20.55 6.75 -0.04
N THR A 111 20.16 5.53 0.34
CA THR A 111 19.31 4.64 -0.46
C THR A 111 18.34 3.93 0.49
N VAL A 112 17.06 4.22 0.32
CA VAL A 112 16.01 3.69 1.19
C VAL A 112 15.22 2.63 0.45
N LEU A 113 15.11 1.45 1.07
CA LEU A 113 14.20 0.39 0.65
C LEU A 113 12.90 0.48 1.45
N PHE A 114 11.78 0.71 0.76
CA PHE A 114 10.45 0.55 1.34
C PHE A 114 9.91 -0.83 0.99
N VAL A 115 9.26 -1.49 1.95
CA VAL A 115 8.60 -2.79 1.73
C VAL A 115 7.23 -2.80 2.40
N HIS A 116 6.23 -3.25 1.66
CA HIS A 116 4.88 -3.53 2.17
C HIS A 116 4.54 -4.98 1.84
N ALA A 117 4.03 -5.72 2.82
CA ALA A 117 3.50 -7.05 2.58
C ALA A 117 2.38 -7.35 3.58
N ASP A 118 1.32 -7.98 3.09
CA ASP A 118 0.23 -8.44 3.93
C ASP A 118 -0.33 -9.78 3.42
N LYS A 119 -0.98 -10.51 4.32
CA LYS A 119 -1.59 -11.82 4.05
C LYS A 119 -3.07 -11.81 4.47
N LEU A 120 -3.81 -10.79 4.07
CA LEU A 120 -5.22 -10.63 4.43
C LEU A 120 -6.16 -11.52 3.59
N GLY A 121 -5.68 -12.08 2.48
CA GLY A 121 -6.49 -12.95 1.62
C GLY A 121 -6.62 -14.38 2.15
N THR A 122 -5.57 -14.89 2.80
CA THR A 122 -5.51 -16.27 3.31
C THR A 122 -5.01 -16.40 4.75
N GLY A 123 -4.42 -15.35 5.34
CA GLY A 123 -3.87 -15.37 6.70
C GLY A 123 -4.86 -14.95 7.79
N VAL A 124 -6.06 -14.50 7.41
CA VAL A 124 -7.12 -14.08 8.33
C VAL A 124 -8.40 -14.88 8.07
N SER A 125 -9.08 -15.26 9.16
CA SER A 125 -10.40 -15.87 9.04
C SER A 125 -11.43 -14.83 8.60
N LEU A 126 -12.56 -15.27 8.03
CA LEU A 126 -13.62 -14.33 7.65
C LEU A 126 -14.06 -13.46 8.83
N GLN A 127 -14.26 -14.07 10.00
CA GLN A 127 -14.64 -13.34 11.22
C GLN A 127 -13.52 -12.39 11.68
N GLY A 128 -12.25 -12.84 11.66
CA GLY A 128 -11.13 -11.97 12.04
C GLY A 128 -10.99 -10.73 11.14
N GLY A 129 -11.30 -10.87 9.85
CA GLY A 129 -11.35 -9.74 8.92
C GLY A 129 -12.50 -8.79 9.25
N ILE A 130 -13.68 -9.32 9.56
CA ILE A 130 -14.83 -8.52 10.02
C ILE A 130 -14.47 -7.74 11.29
N ASP A 131 -13.89 -8.41 12.28
CA ASP A 131 -13.53 -7.81 13.57
C ASP A 131 -12.48 -6.69 13.39
N LEU A 132 -11.46 -6.95 12.58
CA LEU A 132 -10.43 -5.96 12.23
C LEU A 132 -11.06 -4.70 11.64
N PHE A 133 -11.87 -4.83 10.57
CA PHE A 133 -12.46 -3.66 9.89
C PHE A 133 -13.70 -3.08 10.62
N SER A 134 -14.16 -3.71 11.69
CA SER A 134 -15.17 -3.12 12.57
C SER A 134 -14.59 -2.06 13.50
N THR A 135 -13.27 -2.09 13.74
CA THR A 135 -12.61 -1.21 14.73
C THR A 135 -11.38 -0.47 14.18
N ALA A 136 -10.85 -0.85 13.03
CA ALA A 136 -9.65 -0.27 12.45
C ALA A 136 -9.79 1.25 12.19
N GLY A 137 -9.13 2.06 13.03
CA GLY A 137 -9.14 3.52 12.93
C GLY A 137 -10.45 4.18 13.40
N ILE A 138 -11.28 3.45 14.16
CA ILE A 138 -12.61 3.87 14.60
C ILE A 138 -12.62 3.94 16.12
N SER A 139 -13.18 5.01 16.67
CA SER A 139 -13.22 5.19 18.11
C SER A 139 -14.08 4.14 18.79
N SER A 140 -13.47 3.30 19.64
CA SER A 140 -14.19 2.32 20.46
C SER A 140 -15.16 2.94 21.46
N GLU A 141 -14.98 4.21 21.80
CA GLU A 141 -15.82 4.93 22.76
C GLU A 141 -16.94 5.71 22.07
N TRP A 142 -16.62 6.39 20.96
CA TRP A 142 -17.50 7.39 20.35
C TRP A 142 -18.19 6.92 19.07
N GLU A 143 -17.71 5.85 18.44
CA GLU A 143 -18.18 5.44 17.12
C GLU A 143 -18.67 3.99 17.11
N VAL A 144 -17.85 3.04 17.61
CA VAL A 144 -18.20 1.61 17.65
C VAL A 144 -19.52 1.33 18.39
N PRO A 145 -19.81 1.93 19.57
CA PRO A 145 -21.06 1.67 20.28
C PRO A 145 -22.32 2.10 19.50
N TYR A 146 -22.14 2.96 18.49
CA TYR A 146 -23.21 3.47 17.62
C TYR A 146 -23.24 2.75 16.25
N GLY A 147 -22.56 1.60 16.14
CA GLY A 147 -22.57 0.76 14.93
C GLY A 147 -21.64 1.22 13.81
N GLN A 148 -20.74 2.19 14.08
CA GLN A 148 -19.75 2.61 13.10
C GLN A 148 -18.71 1.52 12.86
N HIS A 149 -18.38 1.33 11.60
CA HIS A 149 -17.36 0.43 11.10
C HIS A 149 -16.81 1.02 9.79
N TYR A 150 -15.75 0.43 9.22
CA TYR A 150 -14.99 1.07 8.14
C TYR A 150 -15.86 1.44 6.92
N SER A 151 -16.81 0.57 6.55
CA SER A 151 -17.75 0.82 5.45
C SER A 151 -18.80 1.89 5.78
N ALA A 152 -19.23 2.01 7.03
CA ALA A 152 -20.21 3.02 7.45
C ALA A 152 -19.63 4.44 7.34
N ILE A 153 -18.38 4.64 7.77
CA ILE A 153 -17.69 5.95 7.67
C ILE A 153 -17.56 6.37 6.20
N ALA A 154 -17.11 5.45 5.34
CA ALA A 154 -17.02 5.71 3.90
C ALA A 154 -18.40 6.01 3.29
N ALA A 155 -19.46 5.32 3.74
CA ALA A 155 -20.81 5.55 3.27
C ALA A 155 -21.36 6.92 3.70
N LEU A 156 -21.08 7.38 4.93
CA LEU A 156 -21.45 8.72 5.40
C LEU A 156 -20.77 9.82 4.58
N ALA A 157 -19.46 9.70 4.34
CA ALA A 157 -18.73 10.62 3.48
C ALA A 157 -19.28 10.63 2.04
N THR A 158 -19.61 9.46 1.51
CA THR A 158 -20.20 9.31 0.17
C THR A 158 -21.58 9.96 0.09
N ASN A 159 -22.45 9.74 1.09
CA ASN A 159 -23.76 10.39 1.13
C ASN A 159 -23.64 11.91 1.19
N ARG A 160 -22.70 12.44 1.99
CA ARG A 160 -22.46 13.89 2.04
C ARG A 160 -22.00 14.44 0.69
N TYR A 161 -21.07 13.75 0.03
CA TYR A 161 -20.61 14.11 -1.31
C TYR A 161 -21.76 14.10 -2.32
N LYS A 162 -22.60 13.07 -2.32
CA LYS A 162 -23.79 12.99 -3.19
C LYS A 162 -24.77 14.13 -2.93
N TYR A 163 -25.02 14.46 -1.67
CA TYR A 163 -25.89 15.57 -1.29
C TYR A 163 -25.38 16.91 -1.82
N GLU A 164 -24.07 17.16 -1.74
CA GLU A 164 -23.48 18.43 -2.18
C GLU A 164 -23.35 18.55 -3.71
N THR A 165 -23.15 17.43 -4.41
CA THR A 165 -22.80 17.44 -5.83
C THR A 165 -23.90 16.95 -6.76
N GLY A 166 -24.92 16.29 -6.22
CA GLY A 166 -25.95 15.59 -7.02
C GLY A 166 -25.45 14.30 -7.67
N THR A 167 -24.29 13.77 -7.27
CA THR A 167 -23.74 12.53 -7.83
C THR A 167 -24.68 11.34 -7.62
N THR A 168 -24.88 10.57 -8.70
CA THR A 168 -25.74 9.36 -8.75
C THR A 168 -24.96 8.09 -8.39
N ASP A 169 -25.68 7.02 -8.02
CA ASP A 169 -25.03 5.74 -7.70
C ASP A 169 -24.39 5.10 -8.93
N GLU A 170 -24.97 5.30 -10.11
CA GLU A 170 -24.44 4.85 -11.40
C GLU A 170 -23.12 5.55 -11.73
N GLN A 171 -23.00 6.85 -11.42
CA GLN A 171 -21.73 7.58 -11.54
C GLN A 171 -20.67 7.03 -10.59
N LEU A 172 -21.02 6.69 -9.35
CA LEU A 172 -20.10 6.02 -8.43
C LEU A 172 -19.69 4.63 -8.96
N ALA A 173 -20.65 3.85 -9.47
CA ALA A 173 -20.40 2.54 -10.06
C ALA A 173 -19.47 2.62 -11.29
N SER A 174 -19.55 3.70 -12.06
CA SER A 174 -18.69 3.92 -13.23
C SER A 174 -17.19 3.98 -12.88
N ILE A 175 -16.85 4.40 -11.65
CA ILE A 175 -15.47 4.39 -11.14
C ILE A 175 -14.97 2.94 -11.02
N CYS A 176 -15.79 2.05 -10.45
CA CYS A 176 -15.45 0.63 -10.30
C CYS A 176 -15.25 -0.05 -11.66
N VAL A 177 -16.12 0.26 -12.63
CA VAL A 177 -16.01 -0.24 -14.02
C VAL A 177 -14.73 0.28 -14.69
N SER A 178 -14.42 1.57 -14.52
CA SER A 178 -13.21 2.18 -15.08
C SER A 178 -11.95 1.56 -14.47
N ASN A 179 -11.91 1.38 -13.16
CA ASN A 179 -10.81 0.69 -12.47
C ASN A 179 -10.69 -0.76 -12.94
N ARG A 180 -11.80 -1.45 -13.23
CA ARG A 180 -11.76 -2.81 -13.77
C ARG A 180 -11.11 -2.86 -15.15
N LYS A 181 -11.41 -1.91 -16.04
CA LYS A 181 -10.78 -1.83 -17.37
C LYS A 181 -9.26 -1.72 -17.27
N TRP A 182 -8.74 -0.94 -16.32
CA TRP A 182 -7.30 -0.87 -16.07
C TRP A 182 -6.74 -2.19 -15.50
N ALA A 183 -7.48 -2.84 -14.59
CA ALA A 183 -7.08 -4.13 -14.04
C ALA A 183 -7.01 -5.24 -15.10
N GLU A 184 -7.89 -5.24 -16.12
CA GLU A 184 -7.84 -6.19 -17.24
C GLU A 184 -6.48 -6.19 -17.96
N LEU A 185 -5.88 -5.01 -18.07
CA LEU A 185 -4.58 -4.78 -18.71
C LEU A 185 -3.38 -5.10 -17.79
N ASN A 186 -3.59 -5.19 -16.48
CA ASN A 186 -2.53 -5.43 -15.51
C ASN A 186 -2.37 -6.94 -15.23
N PRO A 187 -1.23 -7.56 -15.58
CA PRO A 187 -0.99 -8.98 -15.26
C PRO A 187 -0.95 -9.28 -13.75
N ASN A 188 -0.63 -8.28 -12.91
CA ASN A 188 -0.56 -8.42 -11.46
C ASN A 188 -1.92 -8.26 -10.76
N ALA A 189 -2.97 -7.86 -11.48
CA ALA A 189 -4.29 -7.66 -10.89
C ALA A 189 -5.04 -9.00 -10.71
N PHE A 190 -5.76 -9.15 -9.59
CA PHE A 190 -6.58 -10.34 -9.35
C PHE A 190 -7.87 -10.33 -10.18
N PHE A 191 -8.59 -9.21 -10.19
CA PHE A 191 -9.85 -9.08 -10.90
C PHE A 191 -9.64 -8.56 -12.32
N ARG A 192 -9.52 -9.50 -13.27
CA ARG A 192 -9.26 -9.20 -14.70
C ARG A 192 -10.43 -9.52 -15.62
N LYS A 193 -11.62 -9.82 -15.07
CA LYS A 193 -12.84 -10.01 -15.85
C LYS A 193 -13.59 -8.67 -15.96
N PRO A 194 -14.19 -8.35 -17.12
CA PRO A 194 -15.01 -7.16 -17.28
C PRO A 194 -16.06 -7.02 -16.18
N LEU A 195 -16.43 -5.77 -15.89
CA LEU A 195 -17.46 -5.42 -14.92
C LEU A 195 -18.38 -4.38 -15.53
N THR A 196 -19.69 -4.56 -15.42
CA THR A 196 -20.68 -3.57 -15.88
C THR A 196 -21.26 -2.75 -14.73
N ILE A 197 -21.92 -1.63 -15.04
CA ILE A 197 -22.60 -0.81 -14.03
C ILE A 197 -23.75 -1.60 -13.41
N GLU A 198 -24.52 -2.30 -14.23
CA GLU A 198 -25.66 -3.12 -13.81
C GLU A 198 -25.22 -4.19 -12.82
N GLU A 199 -24.07 -4.83 -13.08
CA GLU A 199 -23.47 -5.79 -12.18
C GLU A 199 -23.05 -5.20 -10.83
N VAL A 200 -22.56 -3.97 -10.80
CA VAL A 200 -22.24 -3.25 -9.56
C VAL A 200 -23.52 -2.92 -8.80
N MET A 201 -24.52 -2.38 -9.50
CA MET A 201 -25.80 -1.97 -8.93
C MET A 201 -26.63 -3.16 -8.43
N ALA A 202 -26.51 -4.33 -9.05
CA ALA A 202 -27.14 -5.57 -8.60
C ALA A 202 -26.42 -6.21 -7.40
N SER A 203 -25.21 -5.75 -7.04
CA SER A 203 -24.45 -6.34 -5.94
C SER A 203 -25.04 -5.96 -4.57
N LYS A 204 -24.81 -6.84 -3.58
CA LYS A 204 -25.32 -6.72 -2.21
C LYS A 204 -25.00 -5.34 -1.62
N MET A 205 -25.99 -4.68 -1.04
CA MET A 205 -25.78 -3.45 -0.27
C MET A 205 -25.00 -3.78 1.00
N LEU A 206 -23.90 -3.05 1.26
CA LEU A 206 -23.11 -3.19 2.49
C LEU A 206 -23.44 -2.07 3.46
N SER A 207 -23.33 -0.82 3.01
CA SER A 207 -23.61 0.38 3.81
C SER A 207 -24.09 1.46 2.85
N THR A 208 -25.39 1.77 2.83
CA THR A 208 -25.99 2.66 1.82
C THR A 208 -25.21 3.98 1.69
N PRO A 209 -24.67 4.31 0.49
CA PRO A 209 -24.98 3.74 -0.83
C PRO A 209 -23.98 2.69 -1.35
N LEU A 210 -22.97 2.33 -0.55
CA LEU A 210 -21.89 1.42 -0.93
C LEU A 210 -22.37 -0.03 -1.03
N ARG A 211 -22.07 -0.64 -2.18
CA ARG A 211 -22.36 -2.03 -2.50
C ARG A 211 -21.10 -2.89 -2.49
N ALA A 212 -21.27 -4.21 -2.46
CA ALA A 212 -20.17 -5.16 -2.36
C ALA A 212 -19.12 -4.99 -3.47
N LYS A 213 -19.54 -4.75 -4.72
CA LYS A 213 -18.60 -4.52 -5.84
C LYS A 213 -17.96 -3.12 -5.84
N MET A 214 -18.37 -2.23 -4.94
CA MET A 214 -17.72 -0.93 -4.68
C MET A 214 -16.67 -1.01 -3.56
N SER A 215 -16.61 -2.12 -2.82
CA SER A 215 -15.65 -2.33 -1.73
C SER A 215 -14.45 -3.14 -2.20
N ASN A 216 -13.28 -2.87 -1.60
CA ASN A 216 -12.08 -3.66 -1.86
C ASN A 216 -12.20 -5.05 -1.23
N MET A 217 -11.53 -6.03 -1.86
CA MET A 217 -11.42 -7.39 -1.33
C MET A 217 -10.06 -7.58 -0.69
N LEU A 218 -10.01 -8.45 0.32
CA LEU A 218 -8.77 -8.82 0.99
C LEU A 218 -7.99 -9.83 0.15
N PHE A 219 -6.70 -9.54 -0.03
CA PHE A 219 -5.76 -10.35 -0.79
C PHE A 219 -4.43 -10.45 -0.06
N ASP A 220 -3.63 -11.40 -0.51
CA ASP A 220 -2.23 -11.55 -0.16
C ASP A 220 -1.38 -10.86 -1.23
N GLY A 221 -0.23 -10.32 -0.82
CA GLY A 221 0.73 -9.74 -1.74
C GLY A 221 1.79 -8.89 -1.04
N GLY A 222 2.65 -8.29 -1.85
CA GLY A 222 3.67 -7.38 -1.37
C GLY A 222 4.23 -6.52 -2.48
N ALA A 223 4.69 -5.34 -2.12
CA ALA A 223 5.32 -4.40 -3.02
C ALA A 223 6.48 -3.71 -2.32
N ALA A 224 7.51 -3.38 -3.10
CA ALA A 224 8.68 -2.67 -2.62
C ALA A 224 9.09 -1.61 -3.64
N PHE A 225 9.72 -0.55 -3.14
CA PHE A 225 10.39 0.42 -3.99
C PHE A 225 11.70 0.86 -3.36
N ILE A 226 12.64 1.28 -4.20
CA ILE A 226 13.91 1.86 -3.79
C ILE A 226 13.96 3.31 -4.24
N VAL A 227 14.28 4.19 -3.31
CA VAL A 227 14.50 5.61 -3.57
C VAL A 227 15.87 6.07 -3.14
N THR A 228 16.42 7.02 -3.89
CA THR A 228 17.69 7.70 -3.57
C THR A 228 17.62 9.17 -4.02
N SER A 229 18.71 9.92 -3.86
CA SER A 229 18.80 11.28 -4.38
C SER A 229 18.72 11.29 -5.90
N ALA A 230 18.06 12.29 -6.47
CA ALA A 230 17.97 12.48 -7.91
C ALA A 230 19.34 12.63 -8.58
N GLN A 231 20.35 13.08 -7.82
CA GLN A 231 21.73 13.12 -8.27
C GLN A 231 22.31 11.72 -8.43
N ARG A 232 22.28 10.90 -7.38
CA ARG A 232 22.81 9.53 -7.39
C ARG A 232 22.07 8.63 -8.37
N ALA A 233 20.76 8.84 -8.54
CA ALA A 233 19.95 8.07 -9.48
C ALA A 233 20.45 8.17 -10.93
N ARG A 234 21.14 9.26 -11.31
CA ARG A 234 21.77 9.40 -12.64
C ARG A 234 22.86 8.37 -12.90
N ASP A 235 23.55 7.94 -11.85
CA ASP A 235 24.64 6.98 -11.93
C ASP A 235 24.14 5.53 -11.81
N ILE A 236 22.87 5.34 -11.44
CA ILE A 236 22.24 4.01 -11.24
C ILE A 236 21.48 3.57 -12.49
N THR A 237 20.57 4.41 -13.00
CA THR A 237 19.69 4.02 -14.10
C THR A 237 19.19 5.21 -14.91
N ASP A 238 19.02 4.98 -16.21
CA ASP A 238 18.35 5.91 -17.13
C ASP A 238 16.82 5.89 -16.96
N GLY A 239 16.27 4.81 -16.40
CA GLY A 239 14.82 4.62 -16.15
C GLY A 239 14.29 5.27 -14.86
N ARG A 240 15.07 6.16 -14.23
CA ARG A 240 14.71 6.78 -12.94
C ARG A 240 13.44 7.64 -13.04
N SER A 241 12.56 7.53 -12.05
CA SER A 241 11.37 8.39 -11.93
C SER A 241 11.57 9.45 -10.85
N ILE A 242 11.60 10.72 -11.24
CA ILE A 242 11.83 11.84 -10.32
C ILE A 242 10.53 12.24 -9.61
N SER A 243 10.56 12.33 -8.28
CA SER A 243 9.46 12.87 -7.48
C SER A 243 9.39 14.39 -7.64
N LEU A 244 8.37 14.88 -8.35
CA LEU A 244 8.18 16.30 -8.65
C LEU A 244 7.32 17.04 -7.61
N GLY A 245 6.83 16.35 -6.60
CA GLY A 245 6.03 16.94 -5.53
C GLY A 245 5.02 15.96 -4.97
N LYS A 246 4.23 16.45 -4.02
CA LYS A 246 3.10 15.73 -3.42
C LYS A 246 1.80 16.49 -3.70
N GLY A 247 0.73 15.75 -3.94
CA GLY A 247 -0.63 16.29 -4.02
C GLY A 247 -1.29 16.26 -2.65
N GLY A 248 -1.75 17.41 -2.17
CA GLY A 248 -2.41 17.61 -0.88
C GLY A 248 -2.38 19.10 -0.53
N PRO A 249 -3.34 19.61 0.25
CA PRO A 249 -3.33 20.99 0.71
C PRO A 249 -2.09 21.32 1.56
#